data_AF-A0AAD9X3I1-F1
#
_entry.id   AF-A0AAD9X3I1-F1
#
_cell.length_a   1.000
_cell.length_b   1.000
_cell.length_c   1.000
_cell.angle_alpha   90.00
_cell.angle_beta   90.00
_cell.angle_gamma   90.00
#
_symmetry.space_group_name_H-M   'P 1'
#
loop_
_entity.id
_entity.type
_entity.pdbx_description
1 polymer ?
#
loop_
_entity_poly.entity_id
_entity_poly.type
_entity_poly.pdbx_seq_one_letter_code
_entity_poly.pdbx_strand_id
1 'polypeptide(L)'
;MDLLKAKILEEGIKVVVGKGNISRLWSDVLVEGVLLKEAFPRVYTLVVNKSGYVRDFWKVTGSLEKWDIAFRRTLFDWELEQWTGCRDCLKGIVLRDTIQDTIGWKFNDNGKFTVNSMSRCLEVGNSGEVGVFDGVWQGLCPSKIELLVWQLLHDRVLVKEVLQKFGLQLDDSVECPLCSDGVETIDHLFLNCRWSWRLWQLCMKW
;
A
#
# COMPACT_ATOMS: atom_id res chain seq x y z
N MET A 1 6.38 -10.19 -7.19
CA MET A 1 6.33 -9.17 -6.13
C MET A 1 7.34 -9.60 -5.07
N ASP A 2 8.27 -8.73 -4.72
CA ASP A 2 9.31 -9.01 -3.72
C ASP A 2 8.67 -9.27 -2.34
N LEU A 3 9.11 -10.31 -1.62
CA LEU A 3 8.52 -10.73 -0.34
C LEU A 3 8.60 -9.62 0.70
N LEU A 4 9.66 -8.80 0.65
CA LEU A 4 9.82 -7.65 1.54
C LEU A 4 8.73 -6.59 1.30
N LYS A 5 8.39 -6.32 0.04
CA LYS A 5 7.39 -5.31 -0.34
C LYS A 5 5.99 -5.73 0.05
N ALA A 6 5.65 -7.01 -0.18
CA ALA A 6 4.39 -7.58 0.26
C ALA A 6 4.25 -7.48 1.78
N LYS A 7 5.31 -7.82 2.52
CA LYS A 7 5.34 -7.73 3.98
C LYS A 7 5.15 -6.29 4.49
N ILE A 8 5.87 -5.31 3.96
CA ILE A 8 5.71 -3.90 4.38
C ILE A 8 4.31 -3.39 4.07
N LEU A 9 3.73 -3.80 2.94
CA LEU A 9 2.35 -3.43 2.58
C LEU A 9 1.35 -4.02 3.59
N GLU A 10 1.47 -5.30 3.91
CA GLU A 10 0.63 -5.99 4.90
C GLU A 10 0.78 -5.39 6.30
N GLU A 11 2.02 -5.11 6.73
CA GLU A 11 2.30 -4.51 8.04
C GLU A 11 1.85 -3.06 8.13
N GLY A 12 1.98 -2.30 7.04
CA GLY A 12 1.65 -0.87 6.98
C GLY A 12 0.16 -0.60 6.84
N ILE A 13 -0.63 -1.55 6.36
CA ILE A 13 -2.09 -1.43 6.28
C ILE A 13 -2.69 -1.49 7.70
N LYS A 14 -3.56 -0.53 8.00
CA LYS A 14 -4.42 -0.51 9.19
C LYS A 14 -5.86 -0.36 8.73
N VAL A 15 -6.77 -1.15 9.29
CA VAL A 15 -8.20 -0.94 9.04
C VAL A 15 -8.76 -0.06 10.16
N VAL A 16 -9.37 1.05 9.79
CA VAL A 16 -10.08 1.94 10.72
C VAL A 16 -11.56 1.60 10.63
N VAL A 17 -12.07 1.02 11.72
CA VAL A 17 -13.46 0.57 11.81
C VAL A 17 -14.41 1.77 11.80
N GLY A 18 -15.37 1.75 10.88
CA GLY A 18 -16.55 2.61 10.83
C GLY A 18 -17.79 1.76 11.02
N LYS A 19 -18.45 1.38 9.92
CA LYS A 19 -19.62 0.50 9.91
C LYS A 19 -19.31 -0.97 10.18
N GLY A 20 -18.06 -1.42 10.13
CA GLY A 20 -17.71 -2.81 10.39
C GLY A 20 -18.02 -3.79 9.26
N ASN A 21 -18.25 -3.32 8.03
CA ASN A 21 -18.75 -4.16 6.92
C ASN A 21 -17.64 -4.76 6.06
N ILE A 22 -16.41 -4.23 6.14
CA ILE A 22 -15.25 -4.76 5.41
C ILE A 22 -14.09 -5.12 6.34
N SER A 23 -14.10 -4.58 7.56
CA SER A 23 -13.16 -4.96 8.63
C SER A 23 -13.45 -6.36 9.14
N ARG A 24 -12.49 -7.27 9.02
CA ARG A 24 -12.55 -8.66 9.50
C ARG A 24 -12.09 -8.72 10.95
N LEU A 25 -12.96 -9.18 11.84
CA LEU A 25 -12.70 -9.14 13.28
C LEU A 25 -11.40 -9.87 13.67
N TRP A 26 -11.16 -11.04 13.09
CA TRP A 26 -10.05 -11.93 13.47
C TRP A 26 -8.80 -11.77 12.62
N SER A 27 -8.93 -11.19 11.43
CA SER A 27 -7.87 -11.17 10.40
C SER A 27 -7.29 -9.80 10.13
N ASP A 28 -7.90 -8.73 10.63
CA ASP A 28 -7.40 -7.38 10.48
C ASP A 28 -6.85 -6.85 11.81
N VAL A 29 -5.89 -5.92 11.72
CA VAL A 29 -5.34 -5.21 12.89
C VAL A 29 -6.28 -4.05 13.23
N LEU A 30 -7.20 -4.29 14.17
CA LEU A 30 -8.27 -3.34 14.53
C LEU A 30 -7.94 -2.49 15.77
N VAL A 31 -7.10 -3.02 16.67
CA VAL A 31 -6.67 -2.37 17.91
C VAL A 31 -5.16 -2.29 17.89
N GLU A 32 -4.57 -1.10 18.07
CA GLU A 32 -3.13 -0.80 18.18
C GLU A 32 -2.13 -1.95 17.92
N GLY A 33 -2.03 -2.44 16.68
CA GLY A 33 -1.04 -3.46 16.31
C GLY A 33 -1.39 -4.91 16.72
N VAL A 34 -2.51 -5.13 17.40
CA VAL A 34 -2.97 -6.43 17.89
C VAL A 34 -3.85 -7.13 16.86
N LEU A 35 -3.42 -8.33 16.47
CA LEU A 35 -4.21 -9.25 15.67
C LEU A 35 -4.89 -10.27 16.60
N LEU A 36 -6.22 -10.20 16.74
CA LEU A 36 -6.95 -10.98 17.75
C LEU A 36 -6.70 -12.51 17.64
N LYS A 37 -6.57 -13.05 16.42
CA LYS A 37 -6.29 -14.49 16.23
C LYS A 37 -4.91 -14.92 16.72
N GLU A 38 -3.92 -14.02 16.72
CA GLU A 38 -2.56 -14.30 17.16
C GLU A 38 -2.40 -14.05 18.67
N ALA A 39 -3.01 -12.98 19.17
CA ALA A 39 -2.99 -12.66 20.60
C ALA A 39 -3.82 -13.65 21.44
N PHE A 40 -4.94 -14.16 20.91
CA PHE A 40 -5.87 -15.04 21.63
C PHE A 40 -6.15 -16.33 20.84
N PRO A 41 -5.13 -17.19 20.61
CA PRO A 41 -5.26 -18.34 19.73
C PRO A 41 -6.26 -19.38 20.23
N ARG A 42 -6.42 -19.55 21.56
CA ARG A 42 -7.40 -20.50 22.12
C ARG A 42 -8.84 -20.03 21.94
N VAL A 43 -9.07 -18.73 22.05
CA VAL A 43 -10.37 -18.13 21.74
C VAL A 43 -10.67 -18.36 20.26
N TYR A 44 -9.72 -18.01 19.37
CA TYR A 44 -9.90 -18.11 17.93
C TYR A 44 -10.18 -19.54 17.45
N THR A 45 -9.54 -20.56 18.03
CA THR A 45 -9.80 -21.96 17.63
C THR A 45 -11.23 -22.40 17.92
N LEU A 46 -11.85 -21.86 18.98
CA LEU A 46 -13.20 -22.20 19.45
C LEU A 46 -14.30 -21.40 18.77
N VAL A 47 -13.98 -20.26 18.17
CA VAL A 47 -14.95 -19.42 17.45
C VAL A 47 -15.54 -20.18 16.26
N VAL A 48 -16.85 -20.04 16.08
CA VAL A 48 -17.59 -20.63 14.95
C VAL A 48 -17.29 -19.87 13.66
N ASN A 49 -17.48 -18.55 13.66
CA ASN A 49 -17.24 -17.68 12.51
C ASN A 49 -15.84 -17.06 12.56
N LYS A 50 -14.89 -17.63 11.81
CA LYS A 50 -13.50 -17.16 11.78
C LYS A 50 -13.21 -16.07 10.75
N SER A 51 -14.11 -15.89 9.78
CA SER A 51 -13.93 -14.99 8.63
C SER A 51 -14.90 -13.79 8.64
N GLY A 52 -15.71 -13.67 9.70
CA GLY A 52 -16.73 -12.64 9.82
C GLY A 52 -16.18 -11.23 9.95
N TYR A 53 -17.02 -10.28 9.54
CA TYR A 53 -16.75 -8.86 9.68
C TYR A 53 -17.13 -8.37 11.08
N VAL A 54 -16.58 -7.23 11.49
CA VAL A 54 -16.85 -6.62 12.80
C VAL A 54 -18.36 -6.47 13.04
N ARG A 55 -19.12 -6.06 12.01
CA ARG A 55 -20.57 -5.89 12.07
C ARG A 55 -21.31 -7.19 12.39
N ASP A 56 -20.81 -8.34 11.93
CA ASP A 56 -21.46 -9.63 12.13
C ASP A 56 -21.51 -10.04 13.62
N PHE A 57 -20.57 -9.53 14.41
CA PHE A 57 -20.44 -9.82 15.83
C PHE A 57 -21.02 -8.72 16.72
N TRP A 58 -21.48 -7.60 16.16
CA TRP A 58 -22.03 -6.49 16.93
C TRP A 58 -23.55 -6.49 16.90
N LYS A 59 -24.17 -6.82 18.04
CA LYS A 59 -25.62 -6.83 18.19
C LYS A 59 -26.09 -5.72 19.11
N VAL A 60 -27.11 -5.00 18.65
CA VAL A 60 -27.82 -3.99 19.43
C VAL A 60 -29.15 -4.60 19.86
N THR A 61 -29.33 -4.79 21.17
CA THR A 61 -30.60 -5.26 21.75
C THR A 61 -31.19 -4.15 22.60
N GLY A 62 -32.12 -3.39 22.04
CA GLY A 62 -32.63 -2.17 22.68
C GLY A 62 -31.54 -1.11 22.77
N SER A 63 -31.19 -0.70 23.99
CA SER A 63 -30.10 0.25 24.27
C SER A 63 -28.76 -0.42 24.60
N LEU A 64 -28.70 -1.75 24.66
CA LEU A 64 -27.50 -2.48 25.02
C LEU A 64 -26.77 -2.97 23.77
N GLU A 65 -25.55 -2.50 23.60
CA GLU A 65 -24.62 -2.95 22.58
C GLU A 65 -23.76 -4.08 23.15
N LYS A 66 -23.71 -5.21 22.45
CA LYS A 66 -22.97 -6.39 22.92
C LYS A 66 -22.32 -7.13 21.75
N TRP A 67 -21.08 -7.55 21.99
CA TRP A 67 -20.40 -8.56 21.18
C TRP A 67 -21.06 -9.93 21.31
N ASP A 68 -21.55 -10.45 20.20
CA ASP A 68 -22.12 -11.78 20.09
C ASP A 68 -21.17 -12.70 19.29
N ILE A 69 -20.25 -13.33 20.02
CA ILE A 69 -19.26 -14.26 19.46
C ILE A 69 -19.67 -15.68 19.87
N ALA A 70 -20.06 -16.48 18.88
CA ALA A 70 -20.44 -17.87 19.08
C ALA A 70 -19.23 -18.80 19.16
N PHE A 71 -19.20 -19.65 20.20
CA PHE A 71 -18.21 -20.69 20.40
C PHE A 71 -18.79 -22.07 20.10
N ARG A 72 -17.96 -22.99 19.61
CA ARG A 72 -18.36 -24.37 19.28
C ARG A 72 -18.71 -25.21 20.52
N ARG A 73 -18.26 -24.77 21.70
CA ARG A 73 -18.56 -25.35 23.02
C ARG A 73 -18.44 -24.27 24.10
N THR A 74 -18.87 -24.59 25.32
CA THR A 74 -18.59 -23.78 26.49
C THR A 74 -17.09 -23.65 26.73
N LEU A 75 -16.67 -22.47 27.17
CA LEU A 75 -15.28 -22.17 27.52
C LEU A 75 -14.94 -22.84 28.85
N PHE A 76 -13.75 -23.42 28.94
CA PHE A 76 -13.19 -23.87 30.21
C PHE A 76 -12.57 -22.71 30.99
N ASP A 77 -12.32 -22.90 32.28
CA ASP A 77 -11.78 -21.84 33.16
C ASP A 77 -10.47 -21.25 32.64
N TRP A 78 -9.56 -22.09 32.12
CA TRP A 78 -8.29 -21.66 31.52
C TRP A 78 -8.43 -20.99 30.14
N GLU A 79 -9.59 -21.09 29.49
CA GLU A 79 -9.90 -20.35 28.26
C GLU A 79 -10.56 -19.01 28.56
N LEU A 80 -11.20 -18.91 29.74
CA LEU A 80 -11.88 -17.71 30.20
C LEU A 80 -10.91 -16.55 30.37
N GLU A 81 -9.69 -16.80 30.84
CA GLU A 81 -8.63 -15.79 30.95
C GLU A 81 -8.30 -15.15 29.59
N GLN A 82 -8.03 -15.96 28.55
CA GLN A 82 -7.81 -15.42 27.20
C GLN A 82 -9.05 -14.69 26.67
N TRP A 83 -10.25 -15.20 26.96
CA TRP A 83 -11.48 -14.55 26.55
C TRP A 83 -11.67 -13.18 27.22
N THR A 84 -11.31 -13.03 28.50
CA THR A 84 -11.37 -11.73 29.18
C THR A 84 -10.45 -10.71 28.52
N GLY A 85 -9.19 -11.07 28.24
CA GLY A 85 -8.27 -10.21 27.51
C GLY A 85 -8.76 -9.86 26.10
N CYS A 86 -9.29 -10.85 25.37
CA CYS A 86 -9.90 -10.61 24.06
C CYS A 86 -11.06 -9.62 24.16
N ARG A 87 -11.91 -9.76 25.17
CA ARG A 87 -13.07 -8.89 25.39
C ARG A 87 -12.66 -7.46 25.73
N ASP A 88 -11.56 -7.27 26.43
CA ASP A 88 -11.01 -5.96 26.71
C ASP A 88 -10.48 -5.27 25.45
N CYS A 89 -9.81 -6.00 24.55
CA CYS A 89 -9.46 -5.47 23.24
C CYS A 89 -10.72 -5.09 22.42
N LEU A 90 -11.76 -5.92 22.46
CA LEU A 90 -13.02 -5.66 21.75
C LEU A 90 -13.73 -4.38 22.22
N LYS A 91 -13.57 -3.96 23.48
CA LYS A 91 -14.13 -2.69 23.99
C LYS A 91 -13.51 -1.47 23.31
N GLY A 92 -12.27 -1.59 22.81
CA GLY A 92 -11.59 -0.52 22.08
C GLY A 92 -12.13 -0.30 20.66
N ILE A 93 -12.93 -1.23 20.13
CA ILE A 93 -13.53 -1.12 18.81
C ILE A 93 -14.90 -0.45 18.93
N VAL A 94 -15.03 0.73 18.32
CA VAL A 94 -16.27 1.51 18.32
C VAL A 94 -16.83 1.57 16.90
N LEU A 95 -18.05 1.06 16.72
CA LEU A 95 -18.76 1.15 15.46
C LEU A 95 -19.46 2.50 15.32
N ARG A 96 -19.43 3.04 14.10
CA ARG A 96 -20.08 4.30 13.74
C ARG A 96 -20.93 4.07 12.51
N ASP A 97 -22.24 4.01 12.69
CA ASP A 97 -23.19 3.69 11.62
C ASP A 97 -23.23 4.71 10.48
N THR A 98 -22.66 5.91 10.68
CA THR A 98 -22.60 6.96 9.66
C THR A 98 -21.33 6.91 8.81
N ILE A 99 -20.27 6.23 9.25
CA ILE A 99 -18.94 6.28 8.63
C ILE A 99 -18.59 4.92 8.04
N GLN A 100 -18.18 4.86 6.78
CA GLN A 100 -17.68 3.62 6.20
C GLN A 100 -16.31 3.26 6.79
N ASP A 101 -16.00 1.96 6.83
CA ASP A 101 -14.64 1.52 7.17
C ASP A 101 -13.64 2.13 6.17
N THR A 102 -12.46 2.51 6.67
CA THR A 102 -11.40 3.06 5.82
C THR A 102 -10.10 2.30 6.02
N ILE A 103 -9.29 2.26 4.96
CA ILE A 103 -7.94 1.72 5.02
C ILE A 103 -7.00 2.90 5.31
N GLY A 104 -6.30 2.82 6.43
CA GLY A 104 -5.24 3.72 6.82
C GLY A 104 -3.86 3.11 6.58
N TRP A 105 -2.86 3.98 6.60
CA TRP A 105 -1.45 3.66 6.42
C TRP A 105 -0.66 4.04 7.68
N LYS A 106 0.04 3.09 8.29
CA LYS A 106 0.76 3.29 9.56
C LYS A 106 2.03 4.11 9.40
N PHE A 107 2.68 4.06 8.24
CA PHE A 107 3.98 4.69 8.02
C PHE A 107 3.88 6.15 7.54
N ASN A 108 2.75 6.80 7.80
CA ASN A 108 2.55 8.22 7.52
C ASN A 108 1.63 8.83 8.59
N ASP A 109 2.01 9.97 9.17
CA ASP A 109 1.31 10.60 10.29
C ASP A 109 -0.13 10.98 9.93
N ASN A 110 -0.37 11.31 8.65
CA ASN A 110 -1.70 11.65 8.14
C ASN A 110 -2.57 10.41 7.84
N GLY A 111 -2.06 9.20 8.10
CA GLY A 111 -2.76 7.94 7.88
C GLY A 111 -3.01 7.58 6.41
N LYS A 112 -2.47 8.35 5.46
CA LYS A 112 -2.67 8.14 4.02
C LYS A 112 -1.49 7.40 3.41
N PHE A 113 -1.78 6.44 2.55
CA PHE A 113 -0.75 5.77 1.75
C PHE A 113 -0.14 6.76 0.75
N THR A 114 1.19 6.77 0.69
CA THR A 114 1.93 7.46 -0.38
C THR A 114 3.09 6.58 -0.82
N VAL A 115 3.46 6.63 -2.09
CA VAL A 115 4.64 5.88 -2.58
C VAL A 115 5.90 6.31 -1.82
N ASN A 116 6.01 7.59 -1.46
CA ASN A 116 7.13 8.13 -0.68
C ASN A 116 7.22 7.54 0.75
N SER A 117 6.08 7.33 1.43
CA SER A 117 6.13 6.69 2.76
C SER A 117 6.48 5.21 2.67
N MET A 118 6.03 4.52 1.61
CA MET A 118 6.43 3.13 1.33
C MET A 118 7.93 3.01 0.96
N SER A 119 8.46 3.90 0.12
CA SER A 119 9.87 3.87 -0.30
C SER A 119 10.80 4.07 0.89
N ARG A 120 10.49 5.01 1.80
CA ARG A 120 11.25 5.21 3.03
C ARG A 120 11.33 3.95 3.90
N CYS A 121 10.27 3.14 3.95
CA CYS A 121 10.30 1.86 4.67
C CYS A 121 11.25 0.84 4.02
N LEU A 122 11.42 0.89 2.70
CA LEU A 122 12.36 0.03 1.97
C LEU A 122 13.81 0.48 2.18
N GLU A 123 14.05 1.79 2.24
CA GLU A 123 15.39 2.37 2.47
C GLU A 123 15.94 2.07 3.86
N VAL A 124 15.10 2.06 4.91
CA VAL A 124 15.53 1.72 6.28
C VAL A 124 16.06 0.27 6.39
N GLY A 125 15.65 -0.62 5.48
CA GLY A 125 16.18 -1.99 5.40
C GLY A 125 17.51 -2.10 4.64
N ASN A 126 17.94 -1.04 3.94
CA ASN A 126 19.05 -1.06 3.00
C ASN A 126 20.06 0.06 3.34
N SER A 127 20.84 -0.13 4.41
CA SER A 127 21.77 0.85 4.99
C SER A 127 23.11 1.00 4.25
N GLY A 128 23.14 0.71 2.95
CA GLY A 128 24.30 0.95 2.07
C GLY A 128 24.15 2.25 1.29
N GLU A 129 25.25 2.85 0.85
CA GLU A 129 25.22 3.90 -0.17
C GLU A 129 24.61 3.30 -1.45
N VAL A 130 23.33 3.59 -1.69
CA VAL A 130 22.60 3.13 -2.87
C VAL A 130 23.02 4.02 -4.04
N GLY A 131 23.73 3.46 -5.02
CA GLY A 131 24.02 4.18 -6.25
C GLY A 131 22.71 4.53 -6.98
N VAL A 132 22.70 5.60 -7.78
CA VAL A 132 21.52 6.02 -8.57
C VAL A 132 20.92 4.85 -9.38
N PHE A 133 21.76 3.90 -9.80
CA PHE A 133 21.39 2.72 -10.56
C PHE A 133 20.75 1.60 -9.71
N ASP A 134 21.12 1.48 -8.43
CA ASP A 134 20.55 0.49 -7.50
C ASP A 134 19.09 0.83 -7.14
N GLY A 135 18.72 2.12 -7.27
CA GLY A 135 17.37 2.61 -7.09
C GLY A 135 16.39 2.26 -8.22
N VAL A 136 16.85 1.73 -9.35
CA VAL A 136 15.99 1.50 -10.52
C VAL A 136 15.10 0.28 -10.35
N TRP A 137 15.61 -0.79 -9.72
CA TRP A 137 14.93 -2.09 -9.61
C TRP A 137 14.20 -2.26 -8.28
N GLN A 138 13.60 -1.18 -7.79
CA GLN A 138 12.96 -1.12 -6.47
C GLN A 138 11.51 -1.65 -6.48
N GLY A 139 11.01 -2.18 -7.60
CA GLY A 139 9.67 -2.74 -7.77
C GLY A 139 8.54 -1.77 -7.42
N LEU A 140 8.81 -0.47 -7.46
CA LEU A 140 7.83 0.59 -7.15
C LEU A 140 6.94 0.92 -8.35
N CYS A 141 7.34 0.49 -9.53
CA CYS A 141 6.58 0.64 -10.77
C CYS A 141 6.67 -0.64 -11.61
N PRO A 142 5.86 -0.79 -12.68
CA PRO A 142 5.94 -1.95 -13.57
C PRO A 142 7.35 -2.10 -14.15
N SER A 143 7.82 -3.33 -14.35
CA SER A 143 9.19 -3.63 -14.83
C SER A 143 9.55 -2.95 -16.15
N LYS A 144 8.57 -2.69 -17.03
CA LYS A 144 8.77 -1.93 -18.26
C LYS A 144 9.20 -0.48 -18.00
N ILE A 145 8.69 0.12 -16.92
CA ILE A 145 9.05 1.48 -16.50
C ILE A 145 10.44 1.48 -15.87
N GLU A 146 10.74 0.49 -15.02
CA GLU A 146 12.10 0.33 -14.45
C GLU A 146 13.15 0.16 -15.56
N LEU A 147 12.86 -0.68 -16.56
CA LEU A 147 13.73 -0.84 -17.72
C LEU A 147 13.91 0.47 -18.49
N LEU A 148 12.83 1.24 -18.69
CA LEU A 148 12.92 2.54 -19.35
C LEU A 148 13.80 3.51 -18.56
N VAL A 149 13.63 3.59 -17.23
CA VAL A 149 14.47 4.43 -16.35
C VAL A 149 15.94 3.99 -16.42
N TRP A 150 16.20 2.68 -16.38
CA TRP A 150 17.55 2.15 -16.57
C TRP A 150 18.14 2.58 -17.93
N GLN A 151 17.37 2.48 -19.01
CA GLN A 151 17.80 2.92 -20.34
C GLN A 151 18.09 4.43 -20.38
N LEU A 152 17.25 5.25 -19.72
CA LEU A 152 17.44 6.70 -19.63
C LEU A 152 18.75 7.05 -18.92
N LEU A 153 19.04 6.42 -17.79
CA LEU A 153 20.26 6.66 -17.02
C LEU A 153 21.55 6.24 -17.75
N HIS A 154 21.43 5.38 -18.77
CA HIS A 154 22.55 4.92 -19.59
C HIS A 154 22.58 5.54 -21.00
N ASP A 155 21.73 6.53 -21.29
CA ASP A 155 21.57 7.15 -22.62
C ASP A 155 21.27 6.14 -23.73
N ARG A 156 20.50 5.08 -23.41
CA ARG A 156 20.16 3.97 -24.33
C ARG A 156 18.77 4.04 -24.93
N VAL A 157 18.08 5.17 -24.79
CA VAL A 157 16.77 5.37 -25.41
C VAL A 157 16.96 5.83 -26.86
N LEU A 158 16.26 5.17 -27.78
CA LEU A 158 16.32 5.44 -29.21
C LEU A 158 15.48 6.68 -29.57
N VAL A 159 15.98 7.86 -29.23
CA VAL A 159 15.44 9.14 -29.72
C VAL A 159 15.97 9.44 -31.13
N LYS A 160 15.26 10.29 -31.88
CA LYS A 160 15.66 10.62 -33.27
C LYS A 160 17.10 11.11 -33.40
N GLU A 161 17.61 11.91 -32.46
CA GLU A 161 19.00 12.35 -32.47
C GLU A 161 19.99 11.16 -32.47
N VAL A 162 19.70 10.14 -31.64
CA VAL A 162 20.51 8.93 -31.54
C VAL A 162 20.38 8.08 -32.81
N LEU A 163 19.17 7.92 -33.34
CA LEU A 163 18.94 7.19 -34.60
C LEU A 163 19.73 7.81 -35.76
N GLN A 164 19.74 9.14 -35.85
CA GLN A 164 20.51 9.86 -36.86
C GLN A 164 22.02 9.65 -36.71
N LYS A 165 22.55 9.66 -35.47
CA LYS A 165 23.97 9.34 -35.20
C LYS A 165 24.35 7.92 -35.62
N PHE A 166 23.41 6.99 -35.58
CA PHE A 166 23.59 5.62 -36.09
C PHE A 166 23.46 5.49 -37.62
N GLY A 167 23.25 6.59 -38.35
CA GLY A 167 23.19 6.61 -39.81
C GLY A 167 21.83 6.18 -40.38
N LEU A 168 20.78 6.13 -39.55
CA LEU A 168 19.42 5.92 -40.04
C LEU A 168 18.91 7.22 -40.67
N GLN A 169 18.51 7.12 -41.94
CA GLN A 169 17.84 8.21 -42.65
C GLN A 169 16.42 8.33 -42.09
N LEU A 170 16.12 9.46 -41.46
CA LEU A 170 14.78 9.80 -41.01
C LEU A 170 14.16 10.71 -42.07
N ASP A 171 13.03 10.31 -42.64
CA ASP A 171 12.29 11.13 -43.61
C ASP A 171 11.65 12.37 -42.92
N ASP A 172 11.46 12.30 -41.61
CA ASP A 172 10.88 13.34 -40.77
C ASP A 172 11.95 14.21 -40.07
N SER A 173 11.57 15.44 -39.74
CA SER A 173 12.36 16.37 -38.91
C SER A 173 12.83 15.72 -37.60
N VAL A 174 14.08 16.02 -37.20
CA VAL A 174 14.68 15.60 -35.91
C VAL A 174 14.08 16.34 -34.72
N GLU A 175 13.12 17.22 -34.97
CA GLU A 175 12.38 17.93 -33.94
C GLU A 175 11.59 16.98 -33.03
N CYS A 176 11.44 17.41 -31.78
CA CYS A 176 10.65 16.74 -30.77
C CYS A 176 9.20 16.53 -31.25
N PRO A 177 8.68 15.29 -31.26
CA PRO A 177 7.35 14.98 -31.77
C PRO A 177 6.23 15.52 -30.89
N LEU A 178 6.52 15.88 -29.64
CA LEU A 178 5.52 16.38 -28.70
C LEU A 178 5.31 17.89 -28.83
N CYS A 179 6.40 18.67 -28.85
CA CYS A 179 6.32 20.13 -28.86
C CYS A 179 6.69 20.79 -30.18
N SER A 180 7.31 20.04 -31.12
CA SER A 180 7.85 20.57 -32.38
C SER A 180 8.77 21.77 -32.16
N ASP A 181 9.49 21.76 -31.05
CA ASP A 181 10.32 22.88 -30.60
C ASP A 181 11.58 22.30 -29.96
N GLY A 182 12.70 22.38 -30.67
CA GLY A 182 13.97 21.76 -30.31
C GLY A 182 14.16 20.33 -30.85
N VAL A 183 15.41 19.89 -30.85
CA VAL A 183 15.83 18.54 -31.28
C VAL A 183 15.33 17.50 -30.28
N GLU A 184 14.88 16.35 -30.78
CA GLU A 184 14.49 15.20 -29.95
C GLU A 184 15.72 14.51 -29.35
N THR A 185 16.18 15.06 -28.23
CA THR A 185 17.18 14.43 -27.35
C THR A 185 16.49 13.74 -26.19
N ILE A 186 17.20 12.86 -25.45
CA ILE A 186 16.65 12.22 -24.24
C ILE A 186 16.25 13.29 -23.21
N ASP A 187 17.16 14.23 -22.91
CA ASP A 187 16.91 15.32 -21.97
C ASP A 187 15.73 16.18 -22.40
N HIS A 188 15.63 16.51 -23.69
CA HIS A 188 14.52 17.29 -24.18
C HIS A 188 13.21 16.51 -24.05
N LEU A 189 13.14 15.29 -24.59
CA LEU A 189 11.92 14.51 -24.62
C LEU A 189 11.37 14.20 -23.22
N PHE A 190 12.24 13.91 -22.24
CA PHE A 190 11.80 13.49 -20.91
C PHE A 190 11.80 14.59 -19.85
N LEU A 191 12.67 15.60 -19.94
CA LEU A 191 12.83 16.61 -18.88
C LEU A 191 12.41 18.02 -19.32
N ASN A 192 12.86 18.47 -20.51
CA ASN A 192 12.71 19.87 -20.91
C ASN A 192 11.48 20.14 -21.82
N CYS A 193 10.89 19.09 -22.41
CA CYS A 193 9.72 19.25 -23.27
C CYS A 193 8.54 19.77 -22.46
N ARG A 194 7.88 20.83 -22.94
CA ARG A 194 6.73 21.46 -22.27
C ARG A 194 5.60 20.48 -21.94
N TRP A 195 5.40 19.45 -22.76
CA TRP A 195 4.35 18.45 -22.54
C TRP A 195 4.77 17.44 -21.47
N SER A 196 6.00 16.95 -21.53
CA SER A 196 6.58 16.06 -20.52
C SER A 196 6.64 16.75 -19.16
N TRP A 197 7.06 18.02 -19.12
CA TRP A 197 7.06 18.82 -17.89
C TRP A 197 5.67 18.98 -17.28
N ARG A 198 4.64 19.22 -18.10
CA ARG A 198 3.24 19.27 -17.63
C ARG A 198 2.80 17.94 -17.03
N LEU A 199 3.19 16.81 -17.61
CA LEU A 199 2.92 15.48 -17.05
C LEU A 199 3.60 15.31 -15.68
N TRP A 200 4.88 15.69 -15.57
CA TRP A 200 5.59 15.65 -14.28
C TRP A 200 4.91 16.48 -13.20
N GLN A 201 4.42 17.67 -13.54
CA GLN A 201 3.67 18.51 -12.61
C GLN A 201 2.34 17.88 -12.14
N LEU A 202 1.71 17.03 -12.97
CA LEU A 202 0.53 16.28 -12.55
C LEU A 202 0.91 15.12 -11.64
N CYS A 203 1.99 14.40 -11.97
CA CYS A 203 2.48 13.28 -11.16
C CYS A 203 3.00 13.73 -9.79
N MET A 204 3.67 14.88 -9.70
CA MET A 204 4.19 15.42 -8.43
C MET A 204 3.10 15.95 -7.48
N LYS A 205 1.84 16.06 -7.94
CA LYS A 205 0.70 16.46 -7.09
C LYS A 205 0.00 15.28 -6.39
N TRP A 206 0.33 14.04 -6.76
CA TRP A 206 -0.19 12.81 -6.14
C TRP A 206 0.54 12.49 -4.83
#